data_AF-A0A0H1R5B3-F1
#
_entry.id   AF-A0A0H1R5B3-F1
#
_cell.length_a   1.000
_cell.length_b   1.000
_cell.length_c   1.000
_cell.angle_alpha   90.00
_cell.angle_beta   90.00
_cell.angle_gamma   90.00
#
_symmetry.space_group_name_H-M   'P 1'
#
loop_
_entity.id
_entity.type
_entity.pdbx_description
1 polymer ?
#
loop_
_entity_poly.entity_id
_entity_poly.type
_entity_poly.pdbx_seq_one_letter_code
_entity_poly.pdbx_strand_id
1 'polypeptide(L)' 'MSKRAVDAVFQALFLLSDVRFLLRETAPGHDLDEGQKERAATTLEKVKRQVAILEEELVR' A
#
# COMPACT_ATOMS: atom_id res chain seq x y z
N MET A 1 7.05 13.27 16.79
CA MET A 1 6.84 12.28 15.71
C MET A 1 8.10 12.27 14.86
N SER A 2 8.68 11.11 14.59
CA SER A 2 9.95 11.04 13.85
C SER A 2 9.74 11.34 12.36
N LYS A 3 10.80 11.82 11.69
CA LYS A 3 10.79 11.97 10.22
C LYS A 3 10.47 10.64 9.53
N ARG A 4 10.99 9.53 10.06
CA ARG A 4 10.75 8.18 9.56
C ARG A 4 9.26 7.80 9.60
N ALA A 5 8.55 8.14 10.67
CA ALA A 5 7.11 7.92 10.77
C ALA A 5 6.33 8.76 9.74
N VAL A 6 6.68 10.04 9.59
CA VAL A 6 6.04 10.92 8.59
C VAL A 6 6.24 10.36 7.18
N ASP A 7 7.48 10.00 6.81
CA ASP A 7 7.81 9.46 5.50
C ASP A 7 7.06 8.14 5.24
N ALA A 8 6.98 7.25 6.24
CA ALA A 8 6.25 5.99 6.13
C ALA A 8 4.74 6.20 5.87
N VAL A 9 4.10 7.18 6.51
CA VAL A 9 2.70 7.53 6.23
C VAL A 9 2.53 7.95 4.77
N PHE A 10 3.34 8.88 4.28
CA PHE A 10 3.22 9.35 2.91
C PHE A 10 3.46 8.22 1.90
N GLN A 11 4.48 7.39 2.11
CA GLN A 11 4.75 6.23 1.25
C GLN A 11 3.58 5.24 1.25
N ALA A 12 2.99 4.94 2.41
CA ALA A 12 1.82 4.08 2.49
C ALA A 12 0.63 4.66 1.71
N LEU A 13 0.36 5.96 1.81
CA LEU A 13 -0.72 6.62 1.08
C LEU A 13 -0.52 6.61 -0.44
N PHE A 14 0.72 6.77 -0.92
CA PHE A 14 1.04 6.64 -2.35
C PHE A 14 0.79 5.21 -2.84
N LEU A 15 1.30 4.20 -2.12
CA LEU A 15 1.09 2.79 -2.48
C LEU A 15 -0.41 2.41 -2.47
N LEU A 16 -1.17 2.89 -1.48
CA LEU A 16 -2.62 2.69 -1.44
C LEU A 16 -3.35 3.42 -2.57
N SER A 17 -2.80 4.52 -3.08
CA SER A 17 -3.33 5.17 -4.28
C SER A 17 -3.17 4.29 -5.52
N ASP A 18 -2.05 3.57 -5.65
CA ASP A 18 -1.85 2.61 -6.75
C ASP A 18 -2.84 1.45 -6.65
N VAL A 19 -3.09 0.91 -5.44
CA VAL A 19 -4.14 -0.10 -5.22
C VAL A 19 -5.51 0.44 -5.62
N ARG A 20 -5.84 1.68 -5.23
CA ARG A 20 -7.09 2.34 -5.63
C ARG A 20 -7.20 2.47 -7.15
N PHE A 21 -6.11 2.82 -7.84
CA PHE A 21 -6.10 2.88 -9.31
C PHE A 21 -6.39 1.52 -9.93
N LEU A 22 -5.75 0.46 -9.45
CA LEU A 22 -6.02 -0.90 -9.90
C LEU A 22 -7.49 -1.29 -9.70
N LEU A 23 -8.08 -0.98 -8.55
CA LEU A 23 -9.48 -1.27 -8.28
C LEU A 23 -10.45 -0.47 -9.17
N ARG A 24 -10.05 0.73 -9.60
CA ARG A 24 -10.79 1.52 -10.58
C ARG A 24 -10.68 0.94 -11.99
N GLU A 25 -9.50 0.46 -12.36
CA GLU A 25 -9.24 -0.20 -13.65
C GLU A 25 -10.10 -1.46 -13.81
N THR A 26 -10.26 -2.25 -12.75
CA THR A 26 -11.02 -3.50 -12.78
C THR A 26 -12.50 -3.34 -12.45
N ALA A 27 -13.00 -2.11 -12.26
CA ALA A 27 -14.41 -1.87 -11.98
C ALA A 27 -15.31 -2.22 -13.19
N PRO A 28 -16.56 -2.69 -12.97
CA PRO A 28 -17.20 -2.92 -11.67
C PRO A 28 -16.98 -4.32 -11.08
N GLY A 29 -16.47 -5.28 -11.87
CA GLY A 29 -16.36 -6.69 -11.46
C GLY A 29 -15.23 -6.95 -10.47
N HIS A 30 -14.20 -6.09 -10.50
CA HIS A 30 -12.98 -6.21 -9.71
C HIS A 30 -12.22 -7.52 -9.90
N ASP A 31 -12.46 -8.21 -11.01
CA ASP A 31 -11.69 -9.38 -11.40
C ASP A 31 -10.28 -8.94 -11.81
N LEU A 32 -9.28 -9.53 -11.18
CA LEU A 32 -7.87 -9.28 -11.49
C LEU A 32 -7.33 -10.43 -12.34
N ASP A 33 -6.64 -10.11 -13.42
CA ASP A 33 -5.77 -11.07 -14.11
C ASP A 33 -4.52 -11.41 -13.26
N GLU A 34 -3.74 -12.40 -13.68
CA GLU A 34 -2.56 -12.84 -12.93
C GLU A 34 -1.50 -11.73 -12.77
N GLY A 35 -1.30 -10.89 -13.78
CA GLY A 35 -0.37 -9.76 -13.69
C GLY A 35 -0.88 -8.69 -12.73
N GLN A 36 -2.16 -8.38 -12.77
CA GLN A 36 -2.84 -7.48 -11.84
C GLN A 36 -2.78 -7.99 -10.39
N LYS A 37 -2.94 -9.31 -10.17
CA LYS A 37 -2.76 -9.94 -8.85
C LYS A 37 -1.33 -9.81 -8.35
N GLU A 38 -0.33 -10.06 -9.21
CA GLU A 38 1.07 -9.92 -8.84
C GLU A 38 1.43 -8.47 -8.48
N ARG A 39 0.94 -7.50 -9.27
CA ARG A 39 1.07 -6.07 -8.95
C ARG A 39 0.42 -5.74 -7.61
N ALA A 40 -0.81 -6.19 -7.37
CA ALA A 40 -1.51 -5.98 -6.10
C ALA A 40 -0.73 -6.56 -4.92
N ALA A 41 -0.28 -7.82 -5.04
CA ALA A 41 0.48 -8.50 -4.00
C ALA A 41 1.77 -7.75 -3.66
N THR A 42 2.52 -7.32 -4.68
CA THR A 42 3.76 -6.55 -4.51
C THR A 42 3.51 -5.20 -3.84
N THR A 43 2.48 -4.47 -4.26
CA THR A 43 2.13 -3.17 -3.66
C THR A 43 1.68 -3.32 -2.22
N LEU A 44 0.86 -4.33 -1.92
CA LEU A 44 0.40 -4.62 -0.55
C LEU A 44 1.54 -5.05 0.37
N GLU A 45 2.52 -5.80 -0.13
CA GLU A 45 3.71 -6.16 0.62
C GLU A 45 4.51 -4.92 1.03
N LYS A 46 4.67 -3.95 0.13
CA LYS A 46 5.28 -2.65 0.44
C LYS A 46 4.48 -1.86 1.47
N VAL A 47 3.13 -1.83 1.36
CA VAL A 47 2.27 -1.17 2.36
C VAL A 47 2.50 -1.77 3.74
N LYS A 48 2.53 -3.10 3.86
CA LYS A 48 2.78 -3.79 5.13
C LYS A 48 4.12 -3.40 5.76
N ARG A 49 5.17 -3.22 4.95
CA ARG A 49 6.47 -2.73 5.44
C ARG A 49 6.36 -1.32 6.02
N GLN A 50 5.63 -0.41 5.36
CA GLN A 50 5.43 0.94 5.88
C GLN A 50 4.61 0.94 7.17
N VAL A 51 3.58 0.09 7.26
CA VAL A 51 2.80 -0.08 8.50
C VAL A 51 3.67 -0.61 9.63
N ALA A 52 4.54 -1.59 9.39
CA ALA A 52 5.46 -2.09 10.41
C ALA A 52 6.40 -1.00 10.96
N ILE A 53 6.86 -0.08 10.10
CA ILE A 53 7.63 1.10 10.55
C ILE A 53 6.77 2.01 11.43
N LEU A 54 5.50 2.24 11.07
CA LEU A 54 4.59 3.05 11.89
C LEU A 54 4.30 2.42 13.24
N GLU A 55 4.13 1.10 13.30
CA GLU A 55 3.96 0.36 14.56
C GLU A 55 5.21 0.52 15.45
N GLU A 56 6.40 0.42 14.88
CA GLU A 56 7.67 0.64 15.58
C GLU A 56 7.79 2.07 16.12
N GLU A 57 7.40 3.09 15.34
CA GLU A 57 7.64 4.50 15.68
C GLU A 57 6.53 5.15 16.53
N LEU A 58 5.32 4.59 16.52
CA LEU A 58 4.15 5.21 17.17
C LEU A 58 3.59 4.39 18.34
N VAL A 59 3.83 3.08 18.38
CA VAL A 59 3.21 2.17 19.36
C VAL A 59 4.24 1.45 20.24
N ARG A 60 5.47 1.28 19.76
CA ARG A 60 6.59 0.72 20.53
C ARG A 60 7.51 1.82 21.04
#